data_AF-A0A7J8E4Y3-F1
#
_entry.id   AF-A0A7J8E4Y3-F1
#
_cell.length_a   1.000
_cell.length_b   1.000
_cell.length_c   1.000
_cell.angle_alpha   90.00
_cell.angle_beta   90.00
_cell.angle_gamma   90.00
#
_symmetry.space_group_name_H-M   'P 1'
#
loop_
_entity.id
_entity.type
_entity.pdbx_description
1 polymer ?
#
loop_
_entity_poly.entity_id
_entity_poly.type
_entity_poly.pdbx_seq_one_letter_code
_entity_poly.pdbx_strand_id
1 'polypeptide(L)'
;MGGTFLMLAMKENHPECFCKILKILHRMDSSEWLPQTEQCIHLTPKEFLNWTMDIASNERSEIQSVALRLASKVIVHHMRTSEETRDSVAPKLKQWVQLVVSSCGDHLPTESRLAAAEVLTSSTPFFLTNPRPVLELQDTLALWRCVLTLLQSEEQAIRDAATETVTTAMSQENTCQSTEFAFCQVDASIALDMALAVLCDLLQQWDQLASGLPVLLGWLLGEGDDLMVCVECEHQVEEDYLFEKAEVNFWAETLIFVKHLYKNLYCLLSKSSCCPLSPESLRHLQRTASEQCHLLSQLFKELPPAAEFLKTGEFTRLRVQEERTLACLRLLVFLEGKQGDSTLGLSASDPPAEADQPPLPGTEMAC
;
A
#
# COMPACT_ATOMS: atom_id res chain seq x y z
N MET A 1 -25.51 19.46 22.70
CA MET A 1 -25.13 18.09 23.10
C MET A 1 -23.62 17.86 22.92
N GLY A 2 -23.02 18.19 21.76
CA GLY A 2 -21.59 17.98 21.49
C GLY A 2 -20.64 18.61 22.52
N GLY A 3 -20.83 19.90 22.86
CA GLY A 3 -20.02 20.59 23.86
C GLY A 3 -19.97 19.93 25.23
N THR A 4 -21.06 19.30 25.67
CA THR A 4 -21.09 18.55 26.94
C THR A 4 -20.13 17.36 26.91
N PHE A 5 -20.14 16.58 25.84
CA PHE A 5 -19.25 15.41 25.71
C PHE A 5 -17.79 15.81 25.51
N LEU A 6 -17.51 16.94 24.83
CA LEU A 6 -16.16 17.50 24.76
C LEU A 6 -15.62 17.85 26.16
N MET A 7 -16.41 18.55 26.97
CA MET A 7 -16.01 18.87 28.35
C MET A 7 -15.82 17.63 29.22
N LEU A 8 -16.67 16.60 29.05
CA LEU A 8 -16.53 15.33 29.76
C LEU A 8 -15.25 14.60 29.34
N ALA A 9 -14.92 14.57 28.05
CA ALA A 9 -13.70 13.94 27.54
C ALA A 9 -12.43 14.54 28.17
N MET A 10 -12.39 15.84 28.40
CA MET A 10 -11.22 16.52 28.99
C MET A 10 -11.09 16.32 30.50
N LYS A 11 -12.14 15.87 31.20
CA LYS A 11 -12.17 15.76 32.67
C LYS A 11 -12.23 14.33 33.18
N GLU A 12 -12.63 13.39 32.34
CA GLU A 12 -12.80 12.00 32.73
C GLU A 12 -11.44 11.31 32.88
N ASN A 13 -11.21 10.70 34.05
CA ASN A 13 -9.99 9.98 34.37
C ASN A 13 -10.18 8.45 34.34
N HIS A 14 -11.43 7.97 34.38
CA HIS A 14 -11.71 6.54 34.33
C HIS A 14 -11.66 6.04 32.87
N PRO A 15 -10.80 5.05 32.54
CA PRO A 15 -10.51 4.68 31.16
C PRO A 15 -11.73 4.17 30.39
N GLU A 16 -12.60 3.37 31.02
CA GLU A 16 -13.79 2.86 30.35
C GLU A 16 -14.84 3.95 30.10
N CYS A 17 -14.96 4.91 31.02
CA CYS A 17 -15.89 6.03 30.87
C CYS A 17 -15.39 6.96 29.77
N PHE A 18 -14.09 7.23 29.77
CA PHE A 18 -13.42 7.98 28.73
C PHE A 18 -13.61 7.33 27.35
N CYS A 19 -13.37 6.01 27.23
CA CYS A 19 -13.64 5.25 26.00
C CYS A 19 -15.08 5.43 25.50
N LYS A 20 -16.06 5.30 26.39
CA LYS A 20 -17.49 5.49 26.06
C LYS A 20 -17.79 6.92 25.58
N ILE A 21 -17.21 7.94 26.22
CA ILE A 21 -17.37 9.33 25.81
C ILE A 21 -16.80 9.54 24.39
N LEU A 22 -15.60 9.02 24.11
CA LEU A 22 -15.00 9.12 22.78
C LEU A 22 -15.84 8.41 21.72
N LYS A 23 -16.41 7.23 22.03
CA LYS A 23 -17.31 6.50 21.12
C LYS A 23 -18.57 7.31 20.80
N ILE A 24 -19.13 8.02 21.79
CA ILE A 24 -20.27 8.91 21.57
C ILE A 24 -19.87 10.05 20.64
N LEU A 25 -18.76 10.74 20.91
CA LEU A 25 -18.25 11.82 20.05
C LEU A 25 -18.02 11.34 18.61
N HIS A 26 -17.47 10.15 18.42
CA HIS A 26 -17.24 9.58 17.09
C HIS A 26 -18.55 9.33 16.32
N ARG A 27 -19.60 8.87 17.01
CA ARG A 27 -20.92 8.63 16.41
C ARG A 27 -21.70 9.91 16.11
N MET A 28 -21.40 11.01 16.79
CA MET A 28 -22.02 12.32 16.51
C MET A 28 -21.46 12.94 15.23
N ASP A 29 -22.27 13.72 14.52
CA ASP A 29 -21.80 14.43 13.32
C ASP A 29 -20.70 15.44 13.69
N SER A 30 -19.54 15.34 13.03
CA SER A 30 -18.41 16.24 13.28
C SER A 30 -18.72 17.68 12.91
N SER A 31 -19.66 17.92 12.00
CA SER A 31 -20.11 19.27 11.65
C SER A 31 -20.76 19.99 12.85
N GLU A 32 -21.38 19.23 13.76
CA GLU A 32 -22.11 19.79 14.91
C GLU A 32 -21.18 20.12 16.09
N TRP A 33 -20.22 19.25 16.40
CA TRP A 33 -19.41 19.37 17.61
C TRP A 33 -18.00 19.91 17.38
N LEU A 34 -17.40 19.73 16.20
CA LEU A 34 -16.02 20.19 15.97
C LEU A 34 -15.86 21.72 16.08
N PRO A 35 -16.81 22.56 15.60
CA PRO A 35 -16.75 24.01 15.83
C PRO A 35 -16.86 24.42 17.30
N GLN A 36 -17.35 23.53 18.16
CA GLN A 36 -17.52 23.80 19.60
C GLN A 36 -16.24 23.54 20.41
N THR A 37 -15.18 22.99 19.80
CA THR A 37 -13.93 22.65 20.48
C THR A 37 -13.28 23.86 21.15
N GLU A 38 -13.15 24.97 20.43
CA GLU A 38 -12.55 26.19 20.96
C GLU A 38 -13.40 26.82 22.08
N GLN A 39 -14.72 26.79 21.94
CA GLN A 39 -15.64 27.37 22.92
C GLN A 39 -15.79 26.51 24.19
N CYS A 40 -15.81 25.18 24.05
CA CYS A 40 -16.12 24.28 25.16
C CYS A 40 -14.89 23.75 25.90
N ILE A 41 -13.76 23.58 25.20
CA ILE A 41 -12.55 22.98 25.76
C ILE A 41 -11.28 23.80 25.48
N HIS A 42 -11.42 25.00 24.91
CA HIS A 42 -10.30 25.93 24.64
C HIS A 42 -9.18 25.32 23.80
N LEU A 43 -9.52 24.36 22.93
CA LEU A 43 -8.60 23.79 21.95
C LEU A 43 -9.02 24.25 20.56
N THR A 44 -8.07 24.79 19.80
CA THR A 44 -8.23 24.96 18.35
C THR A 44 -8.40 23.60 17.66
N PRO A 45 -8.98 23.53 16.46
CA PRO A 45 -9.12 22.26 15.73
C PRO A 45 -7.80 21.51 15.55
N LYS A 46 -6.69 22.24 15.36
CA LYS A 46 -5.33 21.69 15.28
C LYS A 46 -4.86 21.09 16.61
N GLU A 47 -5.09 21.77 17.73
CA GLU A 47 -4.74 21.26 19.05
C GLU A 47 -5.59 20.05 19.44
N PHE A 48 -6.87 20.06 19.07
CA PHE A 48 -7.75 18.90 19.24
C PHE A 48 -7.28 17.70 18.41
N LEU A 49 -6.84 17.92 17.16
CA LEU A 49 -6.24 16.88 16.35
C LEU A 49 -4.97 16.31 16.99
N ASN A 50 -4.07 17.16 17.50
CA ASN A 50 -2.89 16.68 18.23
C ASN A 50 -3.27 15.84 19.44
N TRP A 51 -4.19 16.33 20.26
CA TRP A 51 -4.66 15.62 21.45
C TRP A 51 -5.24 14.23 21.11
N THR A 52 -6.06 14.14 20.06
CA THR A 52 -6.61 12.84 19.61
C THR A 52 -5.54 11.90 19.03
N MET A 53 -4.58 12.41 18.26
CA MET A 53 -3.46 11.60 17.74
C MET A 53 -2.52 11.12 18.85
N ASP A 54 -2.27 11.94 19.87
CA ASP A 54 -1.44 11.57 21.02
C ASP A 54 -2.09 10.42 21.79
N ILE A 55 -3.41 10.44 21.98
CA ILE A 55 -4.15 9.31 22.56
C ILE A 55 -4.06 8.08 21.65
N ALA A 56 -4.21 8.26 20.33
CA ALA A 56 -4.13 7.16 19.36
C ALA A 56 -2.71 6.55 19.23
N SER A 57 -1.67 7.24 19.73
CA SER A 57 -0.29 6.75 19.76
C SER A 57 0.03 5.90 20.99
N ASN A 58 -0.86 5.87 21.99
CA ASN A 58 -0.66 5.16 23.24
C ASN A 58 -1.04 3.67 23.14
N GLU A 59 -0.57 2.84 24.10
CA GLU A 59 -0.62 1.38 24.03
C GLU A 59 -2.00 0.80 23.68
N ARG A 60 -1.93 -0.32 22.92
CA ARG A 60 -2.97 -1.03 22.18
C ARG A 60 -4.20 -1.33 23.04
N SER A 61 -5.13 -0.38 23.07
CA SER A 61 -6.36 -0.41 23.85
C SER A 61 -7.54 0.02 22.99
N GLU A 62 -8.75 -0.30 23.43
CA GLU A 62 -9.97 0.15 22.75
C GLU A 62 -10.05 1.68 22.62
N ILE A 63 -9.45 2.41 23.57
CA ILE A 63 -9.33 3.87 23.55
C ILE A 63 -8.52 4.33 22.34
N GLN A 64 -7.41 3.64 22.04
CA GLN A 64 -6.56 3.94 20.89
C GLN A 64 -7.35 3.83 19.57
N SER A 65 -8.08 2.73 19.39
CA SER A 65 -8.91 2.51 18.20
C SER A 65 -9.98 3.59 18.00
N VAL A 66 -10.61 4.06 19.08
CA VAL A 66 -11.63 5.11 19.01
C VAL A 66 -10.98 6.48 18.77
N ALA A 67 -9.84 6.75 19.38
CA ALA A 67 -9.07 7.97 19.16
C ALA A 67 -8.57 8.09 17.72
N LEU A 68 -8.11 6.99 17.11
CA LEU A 68 -7.71 6.95 15.70
C LEU A 68 -8.89 7.30 14.77
N ARG A 69 -10.07 6.72 15.02
CA ARG A 69 -11.30 7.05 14.29
C ARG A 69 -11.68 8.52 14.43
N LEU A 70 -11.54 9.09 15.63
CA LEU A 70 -11.80 10.52 15.88
C LEU A 70 -10.81 11.42 15.15
N ALA A 71 -9.50 11.18 15.29
CA ALA A 71 -8.45 11.94 14.60
C ALA A 71 -8.67 11.94 13.09
N SER A 72 -8.99 10.78 12.52
CA SER A 72 -9.28 10.63 11.09
C SER A 72 -10.53 11.37 10.67
N LYS A 73 -11.59 11.37 11.50
CA LYS A 73 -12.82 12.14 11.25
C LYS A 73 -12.55 13.65 11.23
N VAL A 74 -11.68 14.13 12.12
CA VAL A 74 -11.23 15.54 12.15
C VAL A 74 -10.46 15.89 10.88
N ILE A 75 -9.49 15.04 10.48
CA ILE A 75 -8.71 15.23 9.25
C ILE A 75 -9.62 15.27 8.01
N VAL A 76 -10.52 14.30 7.86
CA VAL A 76 -11.47 14.23 6.74
C VAL A 76 -12.38 15.46 6.70
N HIS A 77 -12.84 15.94 7.87
CA HIS A 77 -13.63 17.17 7.96
C HIS A 77 -12.82 18.40 7.47
N HIS A 78 -11.55 18.50 7.83
CA HIS A 78 -10.67 19.57 7.35
C HIS A 78 -10.35 19.46 5.85
N MET A 79 -10.22 18.25 5.32
CA MET A 79 -10.04 18.03 3.87
C MET A 79 -11.27 18.43 3.05
N ARG A 80 -12.46 18.23 3.61
CA ARG A 80 -13.73 18.64 2.99
C ARG A 80 -13.96 20.15 3.03
N THR A 81 -13.42 20.83 4.04
CA THR A 81 -13.56 22.28 4.23
C THR A 81 -12.49 23.05 3.43
N SER A 82 -12.55 24.39 3.45
CA SER A 82 -11.74 25.34 2.65
C SER A 82 -10.22 25.03 2.53
N GLU A 83 -9.54 25.64 1.57
CA GLU A 83 -8.08 25.46 1.40
C GLU A 83 -7.27 25.82 2.66
N GLU A 84 -7.62 26.92 3.35
CA GLU A 84 -6.94 27.35 4.59
C GLU A 84 -6.99 26.28 5.69
N THR A 85 -8.08 25.52 5.77
CA THR A 85 -8.23 24.42 6.73
C THR A 85 -7.42 23.20 6.36
N ARG A 86 -7.10 22.99 5.07
CA ARG A 86 -6.24 21.89 4.60
C ARG A 86 -4.79 22.12 4.99
N ASP A 87 -4.29 23.33 4.80
CA ASP A 87 -2.91 23.71 5.15
C ASP A 87 -2.65 23.56 6.65
N SER A 88 -3.68 23.76 7.48
CA SER A 88 -3.57 23.63 8.93
C SER A 88 -3.29 22.19 9.41
N VAL A 89 -3.77 21.19 8.68
CA VAL A 89 -3.63 19.75 9.01
C VAL A 89 -2.58 19.02 8.17
N ALA A 90 -2.17 19.58 7.03
CA ALA A 90 -1.09 19.07 6.18
C ALA A 90 0.16 18.59 6.96
N PRO A 91 0.74 19.35 7.93
CA PRO A 91 1.92 18.90 8.67
C PRO A 91 1.68 17.68 9.57
N LYS A 92 0.42 17.27 9.78
CA LYS A 92 0.02 16.15 10.62
C LYS A 92 -0.35 14.89 9.84
N LEU A 93 -0.49 14.99 8.51
CA LEU A 93 -0.88 13.87 7.68
C LEU A 93 0.13 12.71 7.75
N LYS A 94 1.43 12.99 7.73
CA LYS A 94 2.46 11.96 7.86
C LYS A 94 2.37 11.17 9.17
N GLN A 95 2.17 11.88 10.28
CA GLN A 95 1.98 11.25 11.60
C GLN A 95 0.70 10.41 11.62
N TRP A 96 -0.38 10.90 11.04
CA TRP A 96 -1.63 10.16 10.91
C TRP A 96 -1.46 8.88 10.08
N VAL A 97 -0.78 8.93 8.94
CA VAL A 97 -0.47 7.76 8.10
C VAL A 97 0.27 6.70 8.92
N GLN A 98 1.29 7.10 9.68
CA GLN A 98 2.03 6.18 10.54
C GLN A 98 1.14 5.50 11.59
N LEU A 99 0.20 6.24 12.19
CA LEU A 99 -0.77 5.67 13.14
C LEU A 99 -1.68 4.64 12.47
N VAL A 100 -2.20 4.94 11.26
CA VAL A 100 -3.03 4.00 10.50
C VAL A 100 -2.22 2.74 10.14
N VAL A 101 -1.01 2.90 9.62
CA VAL A 101 -0.12 1.79 9.26
C VAL A 101 0.17 0.91 10.47
N SER A 102 0.52 1.52 11.60
CA SER A 102 0.80 0.78 12.84
C SER A 102 -0.43 0.06 13.43
N SER A 103 -1.64 0.37 12.97
CA SER A 103 -2.90 -0.23 13.43
C SER A 103 -3.37 -1.40 12.55
N CYS A 104 -2.64 -1.73 11.47
CA CYS A 104 -3.04 -2.77 10.51
C CYS A 104 -2.33 -4.13 10.69
N GLY A 105 -1.33 -4.24 11.57
CA GLY A 105 -0.55 -5.47 11.74
C GLY A 105 -1.38 -6.66 12.22
N ASP A 106 -1.10 -7.86 11.71
CA ASP A 106 -1.89 -9.07 11.95
C ASP A 106 -1.89 -9.50 13.42
N HIS A 107 -0.80 -9.24 14.16
CA HIS A 107 -0.66 -9.50 15.59
C HIS A 107 -1.50 -8.57 16.48
N LEU A 108 -2.21 -7.59 15.90
CA LEU A 108 -2.98 -6.61 16.64
C LEU A 108 -4.40 -7.10 16.95
N PRO A 109 -5.02 -6.60 18.04
CA PRO A 109 -6.41 -6.88 18.34
C PRO A 109 -7.34 -6.52 17.16
N THR A 110 -8.40 -7.31 16.99
CA THR A 110 -9.43 -7.12 15.96
C THR A 110 -9.94 -5.68 15.91
N GLU A 111 -10.21 -5.06 17.06
CA GLU A 111 -10.71 -3.69 17.16
C GLU A 111 -9.76 -2.62 16.61
N SER A 112 -8.44 -2.82 16.69
CA SER A 112 -7.46 -1.89 16.11
C SER A 112 -7.45 -2.01 14.59
N ARG A 113 -7.51 -3.24 14.05
CA ARG A 113 -7.57 -3.49 12.61
C ARG A 113 -8.89 -3.03 11.98
N LEU A 114 -10.02 -3.22 12.68
CA LEU A 114 -11.31 -2.68 12.27
C LEU A 114 -11.32 -1.15 12.26
N ALA A 115 -10.72 -0.51 13.27
CA ALA A 115 -10.58 0.95 13.28
C ALA A 115 -9.76 1.44 12.08
N ALA A 116 -8.67 0.76 11.73
CA ALA A 116 -7.88 1.10 10.56
C ALA A 116 -8.68 0.94 9.27
N ALA A 117 -9.43 -0.15 9.10
CA ALA A 117 -10.30 -0.37 7.94
C ALA A 117 -11.36 0.74 7.80
N GLU A 118 -12.08 1.09 8.88
CA GLU A 118 -13.06 2.18 8.87
C GLU A 118 -12.44 3.54 8.54
N VAL A 119 -11.23 3.80 9.05
CA VAL A 119 -10.47 5.02 8.76
C VAL A 119 -10.05 5.07 7.30
N LEU A 120 -9.54 3.97 6.75
CA LEU A 120 -9.19 3.87 5.33
C LEU A 120 -10.44 4.15 4.48
N THR A 121 -11.55 3.45 4.72
CA THR A 121 -12.83 3.64 4.01
C THR A 121 -13.30 5.10 4.03
N SER A 122 -13.41 5.71 5.22
CA SER A 122 -13.92 7.08 5.35
C SER A 122 -13.00 8.15 4.75
N SER A 123 -11.72 7.83 4.57
CA SER A 123 -10.70 8.73 4.06
C SER A 123 -10.31 8.49 2.59
N THR A 124 -10.78 7.38 2.00
CA THR A 124 -10.54 6.98 0.60
C THR A 124 -10.67 8.12 -0.41
N PRO A 125 -11.78 8.89 -0.44
CA PRO A 125 -11.98 9.92 -1.46
C PRO A 125 -10.95 11.05 -1.41
N PHE A 126 -10.33 11.27 -0.24
CA PHE A 126 -9.45 12.40 0.01
C PHE A 126 -7.97 12.04 -0.19
N PHE A 127 -7.60 10.80 0.11
CA PHE A 127 -6.19 10.38 0.15
C PHE A 127 -5.84 9.22 -0.76
N LEU A 128 -6.75 8.24 -0.94
CA LEU A 128 -6.45 7.05 -1.73
C LEU A 128 -6.77 7.21 -3.21
N THR A 129 -7.84 7.92 -3.54
CA THR A 129 -8.34 8.04 -4.93
C THR A 129 -8.40 9.47 -5.43
N ASN A 130 -7.94 10.45 -4.65
CA ASN A 130 -8.02 11.85 -5.04
C ASN A 130 -7.21 12.09 -6.34
N PRO A 131 -7.80 12.68 -7.39
CA PRO A 131 -7.09 12.98 -8.64
C PRO A 131 -5.88 13.90 -8.44
N ARG A 132 -5.85 14.66 -7.36
CA ARG A 132 -4.72 15.49 -6.93
C ARG A 132 -4.21 14.97 -5.58
N PRO A 133 -3.24 14.05 -5.56
CA PRO A 133 -2.72 13.48 -4.32
C PRO A 133 -2.28 14.56 -3.34
N VAL A 134 -2.80 14.47 -2.12
CA VAL A 134 -2.44 15.37 -1.00
C VAL A 134 -1.25 14.81 -0.22
N LEU A 135 -1.13 13.49 -0.16
CA LEU A 135 -0.04 12.78 0.48
C LEU A 135 1.12 12.57 -0.49
N GLU A 136 2.31 12.40 0.07
CA GLU A 136 3.45 11.87 -0.68
C GLU A 136 3.13 10.47 -1.21
N LEU A 137 3.72 10.10 -2.35
CA LEU A 137 3.47 8.80 -2.99
C LEU A 137 3.71 7.63 -2.03
N GLN A 138 4.80 7.68 -1.25
CA GLN A 138 5.14 6.63 -0.29
C GLN A 138 4.07 6.46 0.80
N ASP A 139 3.55 7.57 1.32
CA ASP A 139 2.50 7.56 2.33
C ASP A 139 1.18 7.01 1.75
N THR A 140 0.81 7.40 0.53
CA THR A 140 -0.36 6.85 -0.18
C THR A 140 -0.21 5.35 -0.43
N LEU A 141 0.97 4.91 -0.89
CA LEU A 141 1.25 3.50 -1.12
C LEU A 141 1.25 2.69 0.17
N ALA A 142 1.71 3.26 1.29
CA ALA A 142 1.63 2.63 2.60
C ALA A 142 0.17 2.40 3.04
N LEU A 143 -0.72 3.38 2.83
CA LEU A 143 -2.16 3.21 3.11
C LEU A 143 -2.79 2.16 2.18
N TRP A 144 -2.44 2.12 0.90
CA TRP A 144 -2.87 1.05 0.00
C TRP A 144 -2.36 -0.32 0.44
N ARG A 145 -1.11 -0.40 0.92
CA ARG A 145 -0.57 -1.64 1.49
C ARG A 145 -1.39 -2.10 2.69
N CYS A 146 -1.84 -1.18 3.56
CA CYS A 146 -2.76 -1.51 4.65
C CYS A 146 -4.05 -2.15 4.16
N VAL A 147 -4.69 -1.58 3.13
CA VAL A 147 -5.92 -2.16 2.54
C VAL A 147 -5.65 -3.59 2.05
N LEU A 148 -4.56 -3.79 1.32
CA LEU A 148 -4.17 -5.11 0.79
C LEU A 148 -3.88 -6.12 1.91
N THR A 149 -3.24 -5.69 3.00
CA THR A 149 -3.00 -6.53 4.18
C THR A 149 -4.30 -6.91 4.87
N LEU A 150 -5.19 -5.95 5.14
CA LEU A 150 -6.45 -6.22 5.84
C LEU A 150 -7.40 -7.14 5.03
N LEU A 151 -7.36 -7.07 3.69
CA LEU A 151 -8.10 -7.99 2.81
C LEU A 151 -7.63 -9.45 2.92
N GLN A 152 -6.36 -9.67 3.32
CA GLN A 152 -5.78 -10.99 3.53
C GLN A 152 -5.95 -11.50 4.98
N SER A 153 -6.65 -10.75 5.85
CA SER A 153 -6.88 -11.14 7.24
C SER A 153 -7.62 -12.49 7.35
N GLU A 154 -7.29 -13.27 8.36
CA GLU A 154 -8.02 -14.50 8.69
C GLU A 154 -9.44 -14.22 9.19
N GLU A 155 -9.67 -13.03 9.76
CA GLU A 155 -10.95 -12.66 10.34
C GLU A 155 -11.88 -12.04 9.30
N GLN A 156 -13.01 -12.71 9.07
CA GLN A 156 -14.02 -12.28 8.10
C GLN A 156 -14.49 -10.84 8.32
N ALA A 157 -14.70 -10.43 9.58
CA ALA A 157 -15.15 -9.06 9.89
C ALA A 157 -14.17 -7.99 9.40
N ILE A 158 -12.85 -8.26 9.45
CA ILE A 158 -11.82 -7.34 8.96
C ILE A 158 -11.81 -7.34 7.43
N ARG A 159 -11.93 -8.51 6.80
CA ARG A 159 -12.02 -8.62 5.34
C ARG A 159 -13.23 -7.88 4.77
N ASP A 160 -14.38 -8.00 5.43
CA ASP A 160 -15.62 -7.32 5.05
C ASP A 160 -15.45 -5.79 5.16
N ALA A 161 -14.87 -5.31 6.27
CA ALA A 161 -14.59 -3.89 6.47
C ALA A 161 -13.58 -3.32 5.46
N ALA A 162 -12.52 -4.07 5.14
CA ALA A 162 -11.53 -3.65 4.13
C ALA A 162 -12.10 -3.67 2.70
N THR A 163 -13.03 -4.58 2.41
CA THR A 163 -13.76 -4.61 1.14
C THR A 163 -14.56 -3.33 0.92
N GLU A 164 -15.09 -2.73 2.00
CA GLU A 164 -15.78 -1.43 1.94
C GLU A 164 -14.86 -0.30 1.46
N THR A 165 -13.56 -0.35 1.79
CA THR A 165 -12.58 0.61 1.28
C THR A 165 -12.46 0.51 -0.24
N VAL A 166 -12.43 -0.72 -0.78
CA VAL A 166 -12.31 -0.98 -2.22
C VAL A 166 -13.58 -0.56 -2.97
N THR A 167 -14.75 -0.90 -2.44
CA THR A 167 -16.03 -0.48 -3.05
C THR A 167 -16.18 1.04 -3.04
N THR A 168 -15.78 1.70 -1.95
CA THR A 168 -15.72 3.17 -1.87
C THR A 168 -14.77 3.73 -2.91
N ALA A 169 -13.59 3.11 -3.07
CA ALA A 169 -12.60 3.54 -4.06
C ALA A 169 -13.13 3.40 -5.49
N MET A 170 -13.84 2.32 -5.81
CA MET A 170 -14.46 2.10 -7.13
C MET A 170 -15.63 3.04 -7.43
N SER A 171 -16.34 3.49 -6.39
CA SER A 171 -17.46 4.44 -6.54
C SER A 171 -17.02 5.85 -6.94
N GLN A 172 -15.71 6.15 -6.91
CA GLN A 172 -15.19 7.47 -7.24
C GLN A 172 -15.18 7.69 -8.75
N GLU A 173 -15.51 8.91 -9.18
CA GLU A 173 -15.69 9.24 -10.60
C GLU A 173 -14.45 8.91 -11.45
N ASN A 174 -13.25 9.10 -10.90
CA ASN A 174 -11.99 8.90 -11.59
C ASN A 174 -11.54 7.42 -11.68
N THR A 175 -12.17 6.52 -10.94
CA THR A 175 -11.86 5.08 -10.90
C THR A 175 -13.03 4.21 -11.39
N CYS A 176 -14.23 4.78 -11.50
CA CYS A 176 -15.45 4.07 -11.90
C CYS A 176 -15.38 3.44 -13.30
N GLN A 177 -14.57 3.97 -14.23
CA GLN A 177 -14.43 3.44 -15.58
C GLN A 177 -13.57 2.18 -15.66
N SER A 178 -12.78 1.90 -14.61
CA SER A 178 -11.83 0.79 -14.56
C SER A 178 -12.49 -0.56 -14.33
N THR A 179 -13.75 -0.59 -13.88
CA THR A 179 -14.42 -1.82 -13.44
C THR A 179 -15.94 -1.75 -13.67
N GLU A 180 -16.50 -2.60 -14.54
CA GLU A 180 -17.95 -2.76 -14.78
C GLU A 180 -18.75 -3.29 -13.56
N PHE A 181 -18.15 -3.30 -12.37
CA PHE A 181 -18.55 -4.14 -11.23
C PHE A 181 -19.11 -3.38 -10.02
N ALA A 182 -19.56 -2.12 -10.18
CA ALA A 182 -20.06 -1.30 -9.07
C ALA A 182 -21.28 -1.88 -8.30
N PHE A 183 -21.83 -3.03 -8.72
CA PHE A 183 -23.02 -3.65 -8.14
C PHE A 183 -22.91 -5.16 -7.85
N CYS A 184 -21.73 -5.78 -7.99
CA CYS A 184 -21.57 -7.21 -7.69
C CYS A 184 -21.19 -7.44 -6.22
N GLN A 185 -21.63 -8.56 -5.62
CA GLN A 185 -21.14 -8.96 -4.31
C GLN A 185 -19.65 -9.30 -4.44
N VAL A 186 -18.80 -8.51 -3.79
CA VAL A 186 -17.35 -8.64 -3.86
C VAL A 186 -16.90 -9.43 -2.63
N ASP A 187 -16.31 -10.60 -2.82
CA ASP A 187 -15.56 -11.26 -1.76
C ASP A 187 -14.15 -10.65 -1.64
N ALA A 188 -13.46 -10.92 -0.53
CA ALA A 188 -12.16 -10.31 -0.24
C ALA A 188 -11.08 -10.60 -1.30
N SER A 189 -11.12 -11.76 -1.96
CA SER A 189 -10.16 -12.11 -3.02
C SER A 189 -10.41 -11.29 -4.28
N ILE A 190 -11.68 -11.12 -4.67
CA ILE A 190 -12.05 -10.24 -5.78
C ILE A 190 -11.72 -8.79 -5.43
N ALA A 191 -11.99 -8.35 -4.19
CA ALA A 191 -11.64 -7.02 -3.69
C ALA A 191 -10.13 -6.78 -3.78
N LEU A 192 -9.30 -7.78 -3.50
CA LEU A 192 -7.85 -7.70 -3.61
C LEU A 192 -7.38 -7.47 -5.05
N ASP A 193 -7.94 -8.20 -6.02
CA ASP A 193 -7.65 -7.99 -7.45
C ASP A 193 -8.05 -6.58 -7.90
N MET A 194 -9.23 -6.12 -7.49
CA MET A 194 -9.74 -4.79 -7.84
C MET A 194 -8.96 -3.67 -7.18
N ALA A 195 -8.55 -3.81 -5.91
CA ALA A 195 -7.71 -2.84 -5.23
C ALA A 195 -6.39 -2.64 -5.97
N LEU A 196 -5.77 -3.74 -6.43
CA LEU A 196 -4.54 -3.70 -7.23
C LEU A 196 -4.76 -3.06 -8.60
N ALA A 197 -5.87 -3.35 -9.28
CA ALA A 197 -6.23 -2.73 -10.55
C ALA A 197 -6.44 -1.21 -10.39
N VAL A 198 -7.22 -0.79 -9.38
CA VAL A 198 -7.45 0.62 -9.04
C VAL A 198 -6.13 1.31 -8.72
N LEU A 199 -5.26 0.70 -7.92
CA LEU A 199 -3.95 1.28 -7.61
C LEU A 199 -3.08 1.47 -8.86
N CYS A 200 -3.05 0.49 -9.77
CA CYS A 200 -2.32 0.61 -11.03
C CYS A 200 -2.86 1.78 -11.89
N ASP A 201 -4.17 1.91 -11.99
CA ASP A 201 -4.81 2.98 -12.75
C ASP A 201 -4.55 4.35 -12.11
N LEU A 202 -4.60 4.45 -10.78
CA LEU A 202 -4.29 5.68 -10.05
C LEU A 202 -2.84 6.12 -10.26
N LEU A 203 -1.89 5.17 -10.22
CA LEU A 203 -0.48 5.49 -10.52
C LEU A 203 -0.29 6.04 -11.94
N GLN A 204 -1.08 5.60 -12.91
CA GLN A 204 -1.10 6.18 -14.25
C GLN A 204 -1.74 7.57 -14.26
N GLN A 205 -2.88 7.74 -13.59
CA GLN A 205 -3.57 9.03 -13.50
C GLN A 205 -2.73 10.12 -12.83
N TRP A 206 -1.93 9.75 -11.82
CA TRP A 206 -1.04 10.65 -11.10
C TRP A 206 0.31 10.88 -11.80
N ASP A 207 0.56 10.22 -12.93
CA ASP A 207 1.86 10.20 -13.60
C ASP A 207 3.01 9.78 -12.66
N GLN A 208 2.72 8.82 -11.77
CA GLN A 208 3.66 8.30 -10.77
C GLN A 208 4.05 6.84 -11.00
N LEU A 209 3.74 6.29 -12.18
CA LEU A 209 4.02 4.88 -12.49
C LEU A 209 5.53 4.54 -12.37
N ALA A 210 6.41 5.44 -12.83
CA ALA A 210 7.86 5.23 -12.76
C ALA A 210 8.38 5.11 -11.31
N SER A 211 7.79 5.88 -10.39
CA SER A 211 8.13 5.90 -8.97
C SER A 211 7.42 4.80 -8.17
N GLY A 212 6.19 4.45 -8.55
CA GLY A 212 5.36 3.46 -7.86
C GLY A 212 5.69 2.02 -8.23
N LEU A 213 6.05 1.76 -9.49
CA LEU A 213 6.34 0.40 -9.95
C LEU A 213 7.48 -0.30 -9.19
N PRO A 214 8.64 0.36 -8.88
CA PRO A 214 9.65 -0.25 -8.04
C PRO A 214 9.12 -0.71 -6.68
N VAL A 215 8.23 0.08 -6.06
CA VAL A 215 7.62 -0.25 -4.76
C VAL A 215 6.71 -1.47 -4.89
N LEU A 216 5.89 -1.53 -5.94
CA LEU A 216 5.02 -2.69 -6.19
C LEU A 216 5.83 -3.97 -6.49
N LEU A 217 6.96 -3.86 -7.19
CA LEU A 217 7.88 -4.99 -7.40
C LEU A 217 8.60 -5.40 -6.11
N GLY A 218 8.92 -4.43 -5.24
CA GLY A 218 9.40 -4.69 -3.87
C GLY A 218 8.38 -5.45 -3.02
N TRP A 219 7.10 -5.07 -3.10
CA TRP A 219 6.01 -5.84 -2.47
C TRP A 219 5.93 -7.26 -3.00
N LEU A 220 6.16 -7.48 -4.30
CA LEU A 220 6.19 -8.82 -4.86
C LEU A 220 7.35 -9.64 -4.29
N LEU A 221 8.53 -9.03 -4.13
CA LEU A 221 9.72 -9.65 -3.51
C LEU A 221 9.61 -9.88 -1.99
N GLY A 222 8.60 -9.32 -1.33
CA GLY A 222 8.47 -9.45 0.13
C GLY A 222 9.36 -8.49 0.91
N GLU A 223 9.59 -7.27 0.41
CA GLU A 223 10.16 -6.21 1.24
C GLU A 223 9.34 -6.02 2.53
N GLY A 224 9.97 -6.24 3.69
CA GLY A 224 9.36 -6.23 5.01
C GLY A 224 9.19 -7.60 5.67
N ASP A 225 9.29 -8.70 4.90
CA ASP A 225 9.26 -10.07 5.38
C ASP A 225 10.72 -10.55 5.58
N ASP A 226 11.33 -10.29 6.76
CA ASP A 226 12.75 -10.59 6.98
C ASP A 226 13.07 -12.09 6.78
N LEU A 227 13.88 -12.40 5.76
CA LEU A 227 14.51 -13.72 5.60
C LEU A 227 15.57 -13.99 6.67
N MET A 228 16.17 -12.94 7.26
CA MET A 228 17.27 -13.05 8.24
C MET A 228 16.82 -13.38 9.67
N VAL A 229 15.58 -13.03 10.05
CA VAL A 229 15.00 -13.43 11.34
C VAL A 229 14.88 -14.97 11.45
N CYS A 230 14.93 -15.69 10.33
CA CYS A 230 14.88 -17.15 10.29
C CYS A 230 16.08 -17.86 10.93
N VAL A 231 17.29 -17.29 10.88
CA VAL A 231 18.50 -17.97 11.39
C VAL A 231 18.63 -17.80 12.92
N GLU A 232 18.05 -16.74 13.49
CA GLU A 232 18.15 -16.46 14.91
C GLU A 232 17.03 -17.08 15.75
N CYS A 233 15.91 -17.49 15.13
CA CYS A 233 14.80 -18.16 15.82
C CYS A 233 15.09 -19.63 16.19
N GLU A 234 16.16 -20.24 15.70
CA GLU A 234 16.55 -21.64 16.02
C GLU A 234 16.90 -21.87 17.51
N HIS A 235 16.92 -20.82 18.35
CA HIS A 235 17.23 -20.94 19.79
C HIS A 235 16.02 -20.81 20.73
N GLN A 236 14.79 -20.66 20.21
CA GLN A 236 13.59 -20.78 21.04
C GLN A 236 12.95 -22.15 20.80
N VAL A 237 13.34 -23.09 21.67
CA VAL A 237 12.71 -24.37 22.00
C VAL A 237 11.59 -24.79 21.05
N GLU A 238 11.86 -25.83 20.26
CA GLU A 238 10.86 -26.66 19.58
C GLU A 238 9.78 -27.10 20.60
N GLU A 239 8.74 -26.28 20.78
CA GLU A 239 7.45 -26.78 21.21
C GLU A 239 6.75 -27.28 19.94
N ASP A 240 6.55 -28.60 19.89
CA ASP A 240 5.73 -29.33 18.92
C ASP A 240 4.33 -28.69 18.77
N TYR A 241 4.19 -27.65 17.94
CA TYR A 241 2.90 -27.20 17.43
C TYR A 241 2.48 -28.07 16.25
N LEU A 242 2.27 -29.36 16.55
CA LEU A 242 1.67 -30.32 15.63
C LEU A 242 0.23 -29.86 15.37
N PHE A 243 0.00 -29.23 14.22
CA PHE A 243 -1.29 -28.71 13.69
C PHE A 243 -1.66 -27.26 14.01
N GLU A 244 -0.82 -26.28 13.66
CA GLU A 244 -1.31 -24.92 13.40
C GLU A 244 -1.99 -24.84 12.03
N LYS A 245 -3.30 -25.09 12.01
CA LYS A 245 -4.18 -24.87 10.85
C LYS A 245 -4.18 -23.39 10.38
N ALA A 246 -3.71 -22.48 11.22
CA ALA A 246 -3.61 -21.05 10.94
C ALA A 246 -2.53 -20.72 9.88
N GLU A 247 -1.31 -21.26 10.04
CA GLU A 247 -0.19 -20.93 9.14
C GLU A 247 -0.48 -21.34 7.69
N VAL A 248 -1.11 -22.50 7.46
CA VAL A 248 -1.41 -23.01 6.11
C VAL A 248 -2.34 -22.07 5.33
N ASN A 249 -3.29 -21.41 6.01
CA ASN A 249 -4.20 -20.46 5.37
C ASN A 249 -3.51 -19.14 5.04
N PHE A 250 -2.61 -18.66 5.92
CA PHE A 250 -1.84 -17.45 5.69
C PHE A 250 -0.99 -17.53 4.41
N TRP A 251 -0.37 -18.70 4.16
CA TRP A 251 0.40 -18.92 2.94
C TRP A 251 -0.48 -18.93 1.68
N ALA A 252 -1.71 -19.42 1.78
CA ALA A 252 -2.65 -19.41 0.65
C ALA A 252 -3.07 -17.99 0.27
N GLU A 253 -3.41 -17.14 1.25
CA GLU A 253 -3.75 -15.74 1.02
C GLU A 253 -2.56 -14.95 0.44
N THR A 254 -1.35 -15.21 0.95
CA THR A 254 -0.13 -14.62 0.41
C THR A 254 0.08 -14.99 -1.07
N LEU A 255 -0.11 -16.26 -1.44
CA LEU A 255 0.01 -16.69 -2.84
C LEU A 255 -1.09 -16.11 -3.74
N ILE A 256 -2.31 -15.94 -3.21
CA ILE A 256 -3.41 -15.25 -3.90
C ILE A 256 -2.99 -13.79 -4.18
N PHE A 257 -2.47 -13.08 -3.19
CA PHE A 257 -1.94 -11.73 -3.35
C PHE A 257 -0.84 -11.66 -4.42
N VAL A 258 0.14 -12.56 -4.36
CA VAL A 258 1.25 -12.64 -5.35
C VAL A 258 0.71 -12.84 -6.75
N LYS A 259 -0.25 -13.75 -6.93
CA LYS A 259 -0.90 -14.01 -8.22
C LYS A 259 -1.62 -12.77 -8.74
N HIS A 260 -2.40 -12.08 -7.91
CA HIS A 260 -3.12 -10.87 -8.33
C HIS A 260 -2.17 -9.71 -8.62
N LEU A 261 -1.14 -9.52 -7.79
CA LEU A 261 -0.14 -8.47 -8.01
C LEU A 261 0.61 -8.71 -9.32
N TYR A 262 1.11 -9.93 -9.55
CA TYR A 262 1.75 -10.30 -10.80
C TYR A 262 0.84 -10.06 -12.00
N LYS A 263 -0.42 -10.50 -11.93
CA LYS A 263 -1.41 -10.32 -13.01
C LYS A 263 -1.60 -8.84 -13.35
N ASN A 264 -1.86 -8.00 -12.34
CA ASN A 264 -2.13 -6.58 -12.56
C ASN A 264 -0.89 -5.83 -13.07
N LEU A 265 0.28 -6.12 -12.51
CA LEU A 265 1.55 -5.58 -13.02
C LEU A 265 1.82 -6.03 -14.46
N TYR A 266 1.63 -7.30 -14.77
CA TYR A 266 1.81 -7.80 -16.13
C TYR A 266 0.87 -7.10 -17.12
N CYS A 267 -0.41 -6.94 -16.76
CA CYS A 267 -1.40 -6.23 -17.59
C CYS A 267 -1.02 -4.76 -17.80
N LEU A 268 -0.63 -4.07 -16.73
CA LEU A 268 -0.17 -2.68 -16.75
C LEU A 268 1.04 -2.52 -17.68
N LEU A 269 2.05 -3.38 -17.49
CA LEU A 269 3.27 -3.36 -18.29
C LEU A 269 2.98 -3.73 -19.74
N SER A 270 2.08 -4.67 -20.03
CA SER A 270 1.74 -5.07 -21.40
C SER A 270 1.12 -3.93 -22.21
N LYS A 271 0.28 -3.09 -21.58
CA LYS A 271 -0.34 -1.92 -22.21
C LYS A 271 0.63 -0.76 -22.45
N SER A 272 1.67 -0.63 -21.63
CA SER A 272 2.69 0.42 -21.78
C SER A 272 3.64 0.13 -22.96
N SER A 273 3.88 1.12 -23.81
CA SER A 273 4.81 1.01 -24.95
C SER A 273 6.28 1.14 -24.55
N CYS A 274 6.56 1.85 -23.45
CA CYS A 274 7.92 2.10 -22.95
C CYS A 274 8.09 1.51 -21.54
N CYS A 275 9.32 1.13 -21.20
CA CYS A 275 9.67 0.71 -19.84
C CYS A 275 9.57 1.92 -18.89
N PRO A 276 8.70 1.89 -17.87
CA PRO A 276 8.55 3.01 -16.93
C PRO A 276 9.65 3.04 -15.86
N LEU A 277 10.53 2.04 -15.78
CA LEU A 277 11.61 1.98 -14.79
C LEU A 277 12.88 2.67 -15.28
N SER A 278 13.59 3.32 -14.35
CA SER A 278 14.95 3.77 -14.61
C SER A 278 15.91 2.57 -14.75
N PRO A 279 16.99 2.68 -15.54
CA PRO A 279 18.02 1.64 -15.65
C PRO A 279 18.69 1.31 -14.30
N GLU A 280 18.79 2.27 -13.38
CA GLU A 280 19.30 2.04 -12.03
C GLU A 280 18.35 1.17 -11.21
N SER A 281 17.06 1.52 -11.17
CA SER A 281 16.05 0.77 -10.40
C SER A 281 15.87 -0.65 -10.95
N LEU A 282 15.89 -0.82 -12.27
CA LEU A 282 15.83 -2.14 -12.91
C LEU A 282 17.01 -3.02 -12.49
N ARG A 283 18.25 -2.50 -12.58
CA ARG A 283 19.47 -3.22 -12.17
C ARG A 283 19.45 -3.56 -10.68
N HIS A 284 18.99 -2.64 -9.83
CA HIS A 284 18.85 -2.88 -8.41
C HIS A 284 17.88 -4.04 -8.13
N LEU A 285 16.66 -3.98 -8.67
CA LEU A 285 15.65 -5.02 -8.49
C LEU A 285 16.10 -6.38 -9.03
N GLN A 286 16.77 -6.41 -10.18
CA GLN A 286 17.32 -7.63 -10.75
C GLN A 286 18.39 -8.25 -9.85
N ARG A 287 19.29 -7.43 -9.30
CA ARG A 287 20.29 -7.89 -8.33
C ARG A 287 19.60 -8.49 -7.11
N THR A 288 18.67 -7.75 -6.47
CA THR A 288 17.96 -8.19 -5.28
C THR A 288 17.22 -9.51 -5.52
N ALA A 289 16.47 -9.61 -6.62
CA ALA A 289 15.73 -10.83 -6.97
C ALA A 289 16.66 -12.03 -7.24
N SER A 290 17.81 -11.80 -7.89
CA SER A 290 18.79 -12.85 -8.16
C SER A 290 19.48 -13.33 -6.89
N GLU A 291 19.86 -12.41 -6.00
CA GLU A 291 20.44 -12.71 -4.69
C GLU A 291 19.46 -13.52 -3.82
N GLN A 292 18.18 -13.13 -3.77
CA GLN A 292 17.14 -13.90 -3.09
C GLN A 292 16.98 -15.30 -3.69
N CYS A 293 16.97 -15.43 -5.02
CA CYS A 293 16.87 -16.74 -5.69
C CYS A 293 18.05 -17.66 -5.34
N HIS A 294 19.26 -17.11 -5.26
CA HIS A 294 20.46 -17.85 -4.85
C HIS A 294 20.38 -18.29 -3.38
N LEU A 295 19.95 -17.39 -2.48
CA LEU A 295 19.77 -17.69 -1.06
C LEU A 295 18.72 -18.79 -0.86
N LEU A 296 17.55 -18.68 -1.51
CA LEU A 296 16.51 -19.72 -1.47
C LEU A 296 17.04 -21.08 -1.95
N SER A 297 17.83 -21.08 -3.02
CA SER A 297 18.45 -22.31 -3.54
C SER A 297 19.44 -22.95 -2.56
N GLN A 298 20.06 -22.16 -1.67
CA GLN A 298 20.91 -22.65 -0.60
C GLN A 298 20.06 -23.21 0.54
N LEU A 299 19.07 -22.44 1.01
CA LEU A 299 18.17 -22.84 2.10
C LEU A 299 17.41 -24.14 1.79
N PHE A 300 16.92 -24.32 0.56
CA PHE A 300 16.29 -25.57 0.15
C PHE A 300 17.21 -26.79 0.20
N LYS A 301 18.54 -26.62 0.03
CA LYS A 301 19.52 -27.71 0.14
C LYS A 301 19.85 -28.05 1.58
N GLU A 302 19.69 -27.09 2.49
CA GLU A 302 19.92 -27.26 3.93
C GLU A 302 18.75 -27.95 4.63
N LEU A 303 17.55 -27.89 4.04
CA LEU A 303 16.36 -28.56 4.57
C LEU A 303 16.55 -30.10 4.67
N PRO A 304 16.03 -30.73 5.75
CA PRO A 304 15.98 -32.18 5.85
C PRO A 304 15.23 -32.82 4.67
N PRO A 305 15.63 -34.02 4.19
CA PRO A 305 14.96 -34.69 3.07
C PRO A 305 13.47 -34.95 3.29
N ALA A 306 13.03 -35.03 4.55
CA ALA A 306 11.63 -35.23 4.91
C ALA A 306 10.79 -33.95 4.85
N ALA A 307 11.41 -32.75 4.81
CA ALA A 307 10.72 -31.47 4.91
C ALA A 307 9.73 -31.23 3.75
N GLU A 308 10.11 -31.59 2.53
CA GLU A 308 9.23 -31.50 1.35
C GLU A 308 8.05 -32.49 1.43
N PHE A 309 8.31 -33.72 1.88
CA PHE A 309 7.27 -34.74 2.02
C PHE A 309 6.27 -34.39 3.13
N LEU A 310 6.76 -33.88 4.25
CA LEU A 310 5.96 -33.48 5.40
C LEU A 310 5.34 -32.09 5.26
N LYS A 311 5.74 -31.31 4.24
CA LYS A 311 5.35 -29.91 4.03
C LYS A 311 5.48 -29.10 5.32
N THR A 312 6.68 -29.08 5.89
CA THR A 312 6.96 -28.31 7.11
C THR A 312 6.63 -26.82 6.90
N GLY A 313 6.38 -26.09 7.99
CA GLY A 313 6.13 -24.64 7.94
C GLY A 313 7.27 -23.90 7.22
N GLU A 314 8.53 -24.25 7.55
CA GLU A 314 9.72 -23.72 6.88
C GLU A 314 9.75 -23.99 5.38
N PHE A 315 9.47 -25.23 4.95
CA PHE A 315 9.43 -25.55 3.52
C PHE A 315 8.34 -24.75 2.81
N THR A 316 7.16 -24.64 3.42
CA THR A 316 6.03 -23.89 2.84
C THR A 316 6.36 -22.41 2.72
N ARG A 317 6.97 -21.81 3.75
CA ARG A 317 7.45 -20.42 3.72
C ARG A 317 8.48 -20.18 2.62
N LEU A 318 9.49 -21.05 2.50
CA LEU A 318 10.50 -20.94 1.46
C LEU A 318 9.89 -21.07 0.06
N ARG A 319 8.90 -21.95 -0.13
CA ARG A 319 8.15 -22.07 -1.39
C ARG A 319 7.36 -20.82 -1.74
N VAL A 320 6.73 -20.17 -0.76
CA VAL A 320 6.05 -18.89 -1.00
C VAL A 320 7.05 -17.82 -1.44
N GLN A 321 8.20 -17.73 -0.77
CA GLN A 321 9.24 -16.77 -1.16
C GLN A 321 9.86 -17.07 -2.52
N GLU A 322 9.98 -18.34 -2.89
CA GLU A 322 10.38 -18.77 -4.23
C GLU A 322 9.39 -18.32 -5.30
N GLU A 323 8.09 -18.56 -5.12
CA GLU A 323 7.06 -18.12 -6.07
C GLU A 323 7.06 -16.60 -6.25
N ARG A 324 7.22 -15.85 -5.16
CA ARG A 324 7.40 -14.39 -5.15
C ARG A 324 8.58 -13.93 -5.98
N THR A 325 9.75 -14.51 -5.71
CA THR A 325 11.01 -14.19 -6.39
C THR A 325 10.91 -14.50 -7.88
N LEU A 326 10.37 -15.69 -8.23
CA LEU A 326 10.17 -16.11 -9.62
C LEU A 326 9.13 -15.25 -10.35
N ALA A 327 8.06 -14.83 -9.68
CA ALA A 327 7.09 -13.89 -10.25
C ALA A 327 7.74 -12.54 -10.58
N CYS A 328 8.56 -12.01 -9.67
CA CYS A 328 9.29 -10.76 -9.90
C CYS A 328 10.31 -10.88 -11.04
N LEU A 329 11.14 -11.93 -11.04
CA LEU A 329 12.11 -12.18 -12.12
C LEU A 329 11.43 -12.26 -13.50
N ARG A 330 10.27 -12.92 -13.61
CA ARG A 330 9.50 -12.98 -14.86
C ARG A 330 9.08 -11.60 -15.36
N LEU A 331 8.65 -10.70 -14.47
CA LEU A 331 8.31 -9.32 -14.82
C LEU A 331 9.55 -8.50 -15.21
N LEU A 332 10.66 -8.67 -14.49
CA LEU A 332 11.92 -7.96 -14.79
C LEU A 332 12.48 -8.35 -16.16
N VAL A 333 12.46 -9.63 -16.52
CA VAL A 333 12.85 -10.11 -17.86
C VAL A 333 11.96 -9.51 -18.95
N PHE A 334 10.65 -9.40 -18.70
CA PHE A 334 9.73 -8.76 -19.63
C PHE A 334 10.05 -7.26 -19.84
N LEU A 335 10.43 -6.56 -18.76
CA LEU A 335 10.81 -5.14 -18.79
C LEU A 335 12.13 -4.91 -19.55
N GLU A 336 13.11 -5.79 -19.39
CA GLU A 336 14.37 -5.75 -20.14
C GLU A 336 14.15 -5.89 -21.65
N GLY A 337 13.28 -6.82 -22.07
CA GLY A 337 12.92 -6.99 -23.48
C GLY A 337 12.38 -5.71 -24.11
N LYS A 338 11.54 -4.96 -23.38
CA LYS A 338 11.02 -3.67 -23.83
C LYS A 338 12.08 -2.56 -23.91
N GLN A 339 13.09 -2.61 -23.04
CA GLN A 339 14.20 -1.65 -23.09
C GLN A 339 15.09 -1.88 -24.33
N GLY A 340 15.31 -3.14 -24.71
CA GLY A 340 16.02 -3.52 -25.94
C GLY A 340 15.35 -2.99 -27.21
N ASP A 341 14.04 -3.16 -27.33
CA ASP A 341 13.26 -2.70 -28.49
C ASP A 341 13.20 -1.17 -28.59
N SER A 342 13.11 -0.47 -27.45
CA SER A 342 13.11 1.00 -27.39
C SER A 342 14.44 1.60 -27.83
N THR A 343 15.56 0.92 -27.55
CA THR A 343 16.92 1.36 -27.92
C THR A 343 17.21 1.13 -29.41
N LEU A 344 16.63 0.08 -30.01
CA LEU A 344 16.73 -0.20 -31.44
C LEU A 344 15.90 0.79 -32.29
N GLY A 345 14.76 1.27 -31.79
CA GLY A 345 13.92 2.26 -32.47
C GLY A 345 14.55 3.66 -32.61
N LEU A 346 15.48 4.03 -31.73
CA LEU A 346 16.19 5.32 -31.76
C LEU A 346 17.46 5.30 -32.65
N SER A 347 17.95 4.13 -33.07
CA SER A 347 19.14 4.00 -33.93
C SER A 347 18.83 3.90 -35.44
N ALA A 348 17.55 3.91 -35.85
CA ALA A 348 17.12 3.67 -37.23
C ALA A 348 16.70 4.94 -37.99
N SER A 349 17.33 6.08 -37.73
CA SER A 349 17.09 7.30 -38.49
C SER A 349 18.39 8.08 -38.70
N ASP A 350 19.25 7.54 -39.56
CA ASP A 350 20.10 8.33 -40.45
C ASP A 350 20.54 7.43 -41.63
N PRO A 351 20.23 7.78 -42.90
CA PRO A 351 20.78 7.07 -44.04
C PRO A 351 22.25 7.49 -44.26
N PRO A 352 23.12 6.59 -44.74
CA PRO A 352 24.51 6.95 -45.02
C PRO A 352 24.57 7.81 -46.29
N ALA A 353 25.22 8.96 -46.21
CA ALA A 353 25.54 9.79 -47.36
C ALA A 353 26.50 9.02 -48.30
N GLU A 354 26.05 8.73 -49.52
CA GLU A 354 26.84 8.12 -50.58
C GLU A 354 27.94 9.09 -51.08
N ALA A 355 29.18 8.59 -50.95
CA ALA A 355 30.36 8.71 -51.81
C ALA A 355 30.47 9.82 -52.88
N ASP A 356 31.53 10.63 -52.70
CA ASP A 356 32.59 10.96 -53.66
C ASP A 356 32.30 10.88 -55.17
N GLN A 357 32.40 12.03 -55.84
CA GLN A 357 32.85 12.11 -57.24
C GLN A 357 33.96 13.18 -57.42
N PRO A 358 34.93 12.94 -58.34
CA PRO A 358 36.22 13.64 -58.41
C PRO A 358 36.19 14.92 -59.28
N PRO A 359 37.25 15.75 -59.29
CA PRO A 359 37.19 17.12 -59.81
C PRO A 359 37.45 17.18 -61.33
N LEU A 360 36.83 18.17 -61.99
CA LEU A 360 37.19 18.60 -63.35
C LEU A 360 37.84 20.00 -63.32
N PRO A 361 38.78 20.27 -64.25
CA PRO A 361 39.78 21.31 -64.12
C PRO A 361 39.29 22.69 -64.59
N GLY A 362 39.98 23.71 -64.10
CA GLY A 362 39.65 25.11 -64.34
C GLY A 362 39.78 25.58 -65.79
N THR A 363 39.09 26.69 -66.07
CA THR A 363 39.45 27.60 -67.14
C THR A 363 39.21 29.02 -66.65
N GLU A 364 40.25 29.84 -66.77
CA GLU A 364 40.30 31.27 -66.50
C GLU A 364 39.28 32.05 -67.36
N MET A 365 38.69 33.12 -66.82
CA MET A 365 38.98 34.51 -67.24
C MET A 365 38.00 35.52 -66.63
N ALA A 366 38.60 36.51 -65.95
CA ALA A 366 38.30 37.95 -65.94
C ALA A 366 36.84 38.45 -66.05
N CYS A 367 36.34 39.08 -64.98
CA CYS A 367 36.44 40.53 -64.76
C CYS A 367 35.96 40.89 -63.35
#